data_AF-A0A0F9PX78-F1
#
_entry.id   AF-A0A0F9PX78-F1
#
_cell.length_a   1.000
_cell.length_b   1.000
_cell.length_c   1.000
_cell.angle_alpha   90.00
_cell.angle_beta   90.00
_cell.angle_gamma   90.00
#
_symmetry.space_group_name_H-M   'P 1'
#
loop_
_entity.id
_entity.type
_entity.pdbx_description
1 polymer ?
#
loop_
_entity_poly.entity_id
_entity_poly.type
_entity_poly.pdbx_seq_one_letter_code
_entity_poly.pdbx_strand_id
1 'polypeptide(L)' 'MKAADIAESAMLAAIKRDIAEGNGFDARTWSLAEREGWPVKVATAKLRKMQQRGLVDGCPCGCRGGWTIEEAAAS' A
#
# COMPACT_ATOMS: atom_id res chain seq x y z
N MET A 1 -11.23 3.54 12.87
CA MET A 1 -10.21 3.92 11.88
C MET A 1 -10.84 3.89 10.49
N LYS A 2 -10.58 4.92 9.68
CA LYS A 2 -11.00 5.10 8.30
C LYS A 2 -9.76 5.29 7.42
N ALA A 3 -9.89 5.15 6.11
CA ALA A 3 -8.75 5.27 5.20
C ALA A 3 -8.05 6.64 5.27
N ALA A 4 -8.80 7.71 5.55
CA ALA A 4 -8.24 9.04 5.72
C ALA A 4 -7.34 9.18 6.97
N ASP A 5 -7.52 8.30 7.96
CA ASP A 5 -6.72 8.31 9.20
C ASP A 5 -5.31 7.74 8.97
N ILE A 6 -5.08 7.02 7.86
CA ILE A 6 -3.76 6.53 7.46
C ILE A 6 -3.10 7.60 6.60
N ALA A 7 -2.00 8.17 7.09
CA ALA A 7 -1.19 9.13 6.33
C ALA A 7 -0.60 8.46 5.07
N GLU A 8 -0.50 9.22 3.97
CA GLU A 8 0.07 8.69 2.71
C GLU A 8 1.53 8.30 2.87
N SER A 9 2.31 9.12 3.56
CA SER A 9 3.70 8.82 3.91
C SER A 9 3.84 7.53 4.71
N ALA A 10 2.92 7.25 5.64
CA ALA A 10 2.91 6.03 6.42
C ALA A 10 2.63 4.80 5.53
N MET A 11 1.63 4.88 4.64
CA MET A 11 1.34 3.80 3.69
C MET A 11 2.51 3.56 2.72
N LEU A 12 3.12 4.62 2.19
CA LEU A 12 4.31 4.50 1.32
C LEU A 12 5.49 3.88 2.06
N ALA A 13 5.76 4.29 3.30
CA ALA A 13 6.81 3.71 4.13
C ALA A 13 6.57 2.23 4.40
N ALA A 14 5.32 1.84 4.67
CA ALA A 14 4.93 0.44 4.87
C ALA A 14 5.15 -0.38 3.58
N ILE A 15 4.78 0.14 2.40
CA ILE A 15 5.03 -0.53 1.11
C ILE A 15 6.54 -0.71 0.89
N LYS A 16 7.36 0.34 1.08
CA LYS A 16 8.83 0.24 0.93
C LYS A 16 9.41 -0.82 1.84
N ARG A 17 8.95 -0.87 3.10
CA ARG A 17 9.42 -1.84 4.08
C ARG A 17 9.01 -3.26 3.72
N ASP A 18 7.76 -3.47 3.31
CA ASP A 18 7.26 -4.80 2.94
C ASP A 18 7.97 -5.35 1.70
N ILE A 19 8.27 -4.50 0.71
CA ILE A 19 9.08 -4.88 -0.45
C ILE A 19 10.51 -5.24 -0.02
N ALA A 20 11.15 -4.42 0.81
CA ALA A 20 12.53 -4.62 1.24
C ALA A 20 12.72 -5.87 2.13
N GLU A 21 11.74 -6.18 2.98
CA GLU A 21 11.80 -7.32 3.90
C GLU A 21 11.11 -8.60 3.37
N GLY A 22 10.32 -8.47 2.31
CA GLY A 22 9.52 -9.54 1.74
C GLY A 22 10.20 -10.27 0.59
N ASN A 23 9.47 -10.41 -0.52
CA ASN A 23 9.94 -11.10 -1.73
C ASN A 23 10.76 -10.17 -2.65
N GLY A 24 10.91 -8.88 -2.33
CA GLY A 24 11.66 -7.91 -3.14
C GLY A 24 10.92 -7.35 -4.35
N PHE A 25 9.68 -7.77 -4.61
CA PHE A 25 8.97 -7.40 -5.85
C PHE A 25 7.73 -6.55 -5.59
N ASP A 26 6.92 -6.92 -4.60
CA ASP A 26 5.63 -6.26 -4.36
C ASP A 26 5.19 -6.32 -2.90
N ALA A 27 4.44 -5.31 -2.46
CA ALA A 27 3.84 -5.30 -1.14
C ALA A 27 2.46 -5.97 -1.13
N ARG A 28 2.19 -6.72 -0.06
CA ARG A 28 0.94 -7.47 0.10
C ARG A 28 0.03 -6.79 1.11
N THR A 29 -1.23 -6.56 0.75
CA THR A 29 -2.17 -5.78 1.58
C THR A 29 -2.33 -6.34 3.00
N TRP A 30 -2.35 -7.66 3.18
CA TRP A 30 -2.43 -8.27 4.52
C TRP A 30 -1.17 -8.06 5.33
N SER A 31 0.02 -8.16 4.70
CA SER A 31 1.29 -7.95 5.38
C SER A 31 1.42 -6.51 5.86
N LEU A 32 1.00 -5.55 5.03
CA LEU A 32 0.91 -4.13 5.42
C LEU A 32 -0.06 -3.93 6.60
N ALA A 33 -1.27 -4.50 6.49
CA ALA A 33 -2.33 -4.34 7.48
C ALA A 33 -1.96 -4.98 8.84
N GLU A 34 -1.44 -6.20 8.81
CA GLU A 34 -1.01 -6.94 10.01
C GLU A 34 0.13 -6.22 10.74
N ARG A 35 1.17 -5.84 10.00
CA ARG A 35 2.37 -5.21 10.57
C ARG A 35 2.09 -3.84 11.16
N GLU A 36 1.26 -3.03 10.50
CA GLU A 36 0.94 -1.67 10.94
C GLU A 36 -0.32 -1.64 11.85
N GLY A 37 -0.93 -2.79 12.12
CA GLY A 37 -2.14 -2.89 12.96
C GLY A 37 -3.39 -2.25 12.34
N TRP A 38 -3.42 -2.07 11.02
CA TRP A 38 -4.56 -1.48 10.31
C TRP A 38 -5.60 -2.55 9.97
N PRO A 39 -6.91 -2.22 10.02
CA PRO A 39 -7.92 -3.12 9.46
C PRO A 39 -7.69 -3.32 7.96
N VAL A 40 -7.63 -4.58 7.50
CA VAL A 40 -7.34 -4.92 6.10
C VAL A 40 -8.23 -4.15 5.12
N LYS A 41 -9.54 -4.05 5.39
CA LYS A 41 -10.49 -3.29 4.56
C LYS A 41 -10.14 -1.80 4.47
N VAL A 42 -9.60 -1.22 5.54
CA VAL A 42 -9.19 0.18 5.61
C VAL A 42 -7.90 0.39 4.81
N ALA A 43 -6.92 -0.50 4.95
CA ALA A 43 -5.69 -0.49 4.15
C ALA A 43 -6.00 -0.64 2.65
N THR A 44 -6.86 -1.59 2.26
CA THR A 44 -7.32 -1.75 0.86
C THR A 44 -7.98 -0.49 0.34
N ALA A 45 -8.86 0.14 1.13
CA ALA A 45 -9.53 1.38 0.72
C ALA A 45 -8.55 2.55 0.54
N LYS A 46 -7.50 2.63 1.38
CA LYS A 46 -6.44 3.63 1.24
C LYS A 46 -5.60 3.38 -0.03
N LEU A 47 -5.16 2.15 -0.26
CA LEU A 47 -4.39 1.76 -1.44
C LEU A 47 -5.16 2.03 -2.74
N ARG A 48 -6.45 1.67 -2.79
CA ARG A 48 -7.32 1.99 -3.94
C ARG A 48 -7.40 3.50 -4.23
N LYS A 49 -7.50 4.34 -3.20
CA LYS A 49 -7.49 5.80 -3.37
C LYS A 49 -6.14 6.33 -3.85
N MET A 50 -5.04 5.78 -3.35
CA MET A 50 -3.69 6.15 -3.79
C MET A 50 -3.43 5.72 -5.23
N GLN A 51 -3.91 4.54 -5.62
CA GLN A 51 -3.85 4.06 -7.01
C GLN A 51 -4.64 4.95 -7.97
N GLN A 52 -5.85 5.35 -7.60
CA GLN A 52 -6.65 6.31 -8.40
C GLN A 52 -5.95 7.66 -8.62
N ARG A 53 -4.94 7.98 -7.80
CA ARG A 53 -4.13 9.19 -7.89
C ARG A 53 -2.76 8.97 -8.54
N GLY A 54 -2.44 7.76 -8.98
CA GLY A 54 -1.13 7.43 -9.57
C GLY A 54 0.04 7.50 -8.57
N LEU A 55 -0.21 7.20 -7.29
CA LEU A 55 0.87 7.17 -6.28
C LEU A 55 1.45 5.76 -6.08
N VAL A 56 0.66 4.74 -6.41
CA VAL A 56 0.99 3.32 -6.28
C VAL A 56 0.27 2.58 -7.40
N ASP A 57 0.85 1.47 -7.86
CA ASP A 57 0.17 0.54 -8.77
C ASP A 57 0.01 -0.83 -8.12
N GLY A 58 -0.95 -1.64 -8.57
CA GLY A 58 -1.22 -2.97 -8.04
C GLY A 58 -2.68 -3.43 -8.12
N CYS A 59 -3.01 -4.58 -7.50
CA CYS A 59 -4.38 -5.11 -7.52
C CYS A 59 -5.25 -4.56 -6.36
N PRO A 60 -6.28 -3.74 -6.62
CA PRO A 60 -7.21 -3.24 -5.61
C PRO A 60 -8.25 -4.28 -5.18
N CYS A 61 -8.25 -5.46 -5.79
CA CYS A 61 -9.17 -6.57 -5.57
C CYS A 61 -9.18 -7.10 -4.13
N GLY A 62 -8.15 -6.80 -3.33
CA GLY A 62 -8.03 -7.21 -1.94
C GLY A 62 -7.64 -8.68 -1.72
N CYS A 63 -7.37 -9.45 -2.79
CA CYS A 63 -7.08 -10.88 -2.69
C CYS A 63 -5.59 -11.23 -2.55
N ARG A 64 -4.67 -10.53 -3.26
CA ARG A 64 -3.21 -10.76 -3.16
C ARG A 64 -2.40 -9.53 -2.72
N GLY A 65 -2.94 -8.33 -2.96
CA GLY A 65 -2.04 -7.18 -3.10
C GLY A 65 -1.14 -7.39 -4.32
N GLY A 66 0.04 -6.80 -4.31
CA GLY A 66 0.86 -6.62 -5.51
C GLY A 66 1.17 -5.14 -5.71
N TRP A 67 1.40 -4.43 -4.61
CA TRP A 67 1.52 -2.98 -4.62
C TRP A 67 2.96 -2.57 -4.83
N THR A 68 3.18 -1.73 -5.83
CA THR A 68 4.45 -1.07 -6.10
C THR A 68 4.28 0.43 -5.93
N ILE A 69 5.39 1.13 -5.71
CA ILE A 69 5.40 2.58 -5.66
C ILE A 69 5.76 3.05 -7.07
N GLU A 70 4.89 3.86 -7.66
CA GLU A 70 5.31 4.65 -8.80
C GLU A 70 6.19 5.77 -8.22
N GLU A 71 7.51 5.65 -8.37
CA GLU A 71 8.33 6.85 -8.33
C GLU A 71 7.82 7.70 -9.49
N ALA A 72 7.06 8.75 -9.16
CA ALA A 72 6.78 9.81 -10.11
C ALA A 72 8.12 10.14 -10.75
N ALA A 73 8.26 9.85 -12.04
CA ALA A 73 9.41 10.25 -12.82
C ALA A 73 9.55 11.75 -12.57
N ALA A 74 10.54 12.12 -11.76
CA ALA A 74 10.88 13.51 -11.52
C ALA A 74 11.21 14.10 -12.90
N SER A 75 10.24 14.81 -13.46
CA SER A 75 10.40 15.71 -14.59
C SER A 75 10.59 17.12 -14.03
#